data_AF-A0A9W8AUN0-F1
#
_entry.id   AF-A0A9W8AUN0-F1
#
_cell.length_a   1.000
_cell.length_b   1.000
_cell.length_c   1.000
_cell.angle_alpha   90.00
_cell.angle_beta   90.00
_cell.angle_gamma   90.00
#
_symmetry.space_group_name_H-M   'P 1'
#
loop_
_entity.id
_entity.type
_entity.pdbx_description
1 polymer ?
#
loop_
_entity_poly.entity_id
_entity_poly.type
_entity_poly.pdbx_seq_one_letter_code
_entity_poly.pdbx_strand_id
1 'polypeptide(L)'
;MESRLHRPPLTRRVSRIQGAIADIVAQFDPLQKPKDANGTMPNFEPSSYFKADTEGFDYNQFLNQLRQPGAKSIARNIRHFLNEFNRRPLTLKEQIRVIHDYLDFIVQKMAECEVWKDQSEQELENTREATEKLLMNRLCAQTFCPSTTDDDEKDKVLNQKINLF
;
A
#
# COMPACT_ATOMS: atom_id res chain seq x y z
N MET A 1 14.19 -28.90 49.25
CA MET A 1 13.15 -28.90 48.19
C MET A 1 13.32 -27.62 47.40
N GLU A 2 13.93 -27.73 46.23
CA GLU A 2 14.41 -26.62 45.41
C GLU A 2 13.24 -25.85 44.75
N SER A 3 13.07 -24.59 45.13
CA SER A 3 12.15 -23.67 44.46
C SER A 3 12.86 -23.04 43.25
N ARG A 4 12.77 -23.69 42.09
CA ARG A 4 13.25 -23.13 40.81
C ARG A 4 12.40 -21.93 40.41
N LEU A 5 12.96 -20.73 40.55
CA LEU A 5 12.45 -19.51 39.93
C LEU A 5 12.49 -19.67 38.40
N HIS A 6 11.34 -19.90 37.78
CA HIS A 6 11.22 -19.94 36.34
C HIS A 6 11.31 -18.51 35.79
N ARG A 7 12.51 -18.13 35.33
CA ARG A 7 12.74 -16.84 34.67
C ARG A 7 12.05 -16.88 33.29
N PRO A 8 11.13 -15.96 32.96
CA PRO A 8 10.51 -15.92 31.64
C PRO A 8 11.56 -15.56 30.57
N PRO A 9 11.41 -16.06 29.32
CA PRO A 9 12.35 -15.76 28.26
C PRO A 9 12.29 -14.28 27.91
N LEU A 10 13.45 -13.65 27.73
CA LEU A 10 13.55 -12.33 27.14
C LEU A 10 12.99 -12.41 25.72
N THR A 11 11.72 -12.02 25.55
CA THR A 11 11.15 -11.76 24.23
C THR A 11 12.06 -10.77 23.52
N ARG A 12 12.77 -11.29 22.52
CA ARG A 12 13.61 -10.55 21.58
C ARG A 12 12.78 -9.36 21.12
N ARG A 13 13.17 -8.15 21.55
CA ARG A 13 12.54 -6.89 21.18
C ARG A 13 12.74 -6.72 19.68
N VAL A 14 11.85 -7.29 18.88
CA VAL A 14 11.83 -7.10 17.44
C VAL A 14 11.73 -5.59 17.24
N SER A 15 12.72 -5.03 16.56
CA SER A 15 12.87 -3.59 16.39
C SER A 15 11.54 -3.02 15.92
N ARG A 16 11.04 -1.94 16.54
CA ARG A 16 9.74 -1.31 16.21
C ARG A 16 9.55 -1.08 14.70
N ILE A 17 10.67 -0.94 13.99
CA ILE A 17 10.76 -0.78 12.54
C ILE A 17 10.42 -2.07 11.79
N GLN A 18 10.88 -3.25 12.25
CA GLN A 18 10.51 -4.54 11.66
C GLN A 18 9.02 -4.84 11.86
N GLY A 19 8.46 -4.49 13.01
CA GLY A 19 7.01 -4.57 13.24
C GLY A 19 6.21 -3.62 12.34
N ALA A 20 6.75 -2.43 12.06
CA ALA A 20 6.13 -1.44 11.20
C ALA A 20 6.10 -1.83 9.71
N ILE A 21 7.19 -2.43 9.21
CA ILE A 21 7.25 -2.98 7.85
C ILE A 21 6.33 -4.19 7.75
N ALA A 22 6.38 -5.08 8.75
CA ALA A 22 5.47 -6.20 8.83
C ALA A 22 4.00 -5.75 8.86
N ASP A 23 3.65 -4.66 9.52
CA ASP A 23 2.29 -4.10 9.57
C ASP A 23 1.83 -3.52 8.23
N ILE A 24 2.68 -2.73 7.56
CA ILE A 24 2.40 -2.18 6.22
C ILE A 24 2.15 -3.31 5.23
N VAL A 25 3.01 -4.33 5.28
CA VAL A 25 2.93 -5.44 4.34
C VAL A 25 1.90 -6.49 4.76
N ALA A 26 1.66 -6.77 6.04
CA ALA A 26 0.65 -7.72 6.50
C ALA A 26 -0.77 -7.26 6.18
N GLN A 27 -1.05 -5.97 6.36
CA GLN A 27 -2.34 -5.39 5.99
C GLN A 27 -2.55 -5.32 4.46
N PHE A 28 -1.51 -5.59 3.66
CA PHE A 28 -1.57 -5.50 2.20
C PHE A 28 -0.94 -6.72 1.50
N ASP A 29 -0.81 -7.84 2.21
CA ASP A 29 -0.43 -9.13 1.63
C ASP A 29 -1.73 -9.75 1.10
N PRO A 30 -1.99 -9.74 -0.21
CA PRO A 30 -3.24 -10.24 -0.77
C PRO A 30 -3.46 -11.74 -0.51
N LEU A 31 -2.45 -12.45 0.02
CA LEU A 31 -2.55 -13.85 0.44
C LEU A 31 -2.92 -14.01 1.93
N GLN A 32 -3.10 -12.92 2.69
CA GLN A 32 -3.79 -13.02 3.97
C GLN A 32 -5.27 -13.28 3.73
N LYS A 33 -5.68 -14.53 3.94
CA LYS A 33 -7.10 -14.85 4.10
C LYS A 33 -7.69 -13.93 5.18
N PRO A 34 -8.78 -13.20 4.90
CA PRO A 34 -9.46 -12.40 5.92
C PRO A 34 -9.82 -13.32 7.09
N LYS A 35 -9.52 -12.86 8.32
CA LYS A 35 -9.71 -13.66 9.55
C LYS A 35 -11.14 -13.55 10.11
N ASP A 36 -12.09 -13.15 9.28
CA ASP A 36 -13.43 -12.79 9.72
C ASP A 36 -14.42 -13.66 8.94
N ALA A 37 -14.66 -14.86 9.46
CA ALA A 37 -15.75 -15.71 9.00
C ALA A 37 -17.08 -15.20 9.60
N ASN A 38 -17.88 -14.50 8.80
CA ASN A 38 -19.31 -14.77 8.57
C ASN A 38 -19.97 -13.62 7.82
N GLY A 39 -20.02 -13.76 6.50
CA GLY A 39 -20.82 -12.94 5.61
C GLY A 39 -20.63 -13.49 4.21
N THR A 40 -21.64 -14.18 3.71
CA THR A 40 -21.69 -14.68 2.32
C THR A 40 -21.45 -13.51 1.37
N MET A 41 -20.22 -13.35 0.89
CA MET A 41 -19.94 -12.50 -0.26
C MET A 41 -20.56 -13.18 -1.49
N PRO A 42 -21.30 -12.45 -2.34
CA PRO A 42 -21.66 -12.97 -3.65
C PRO A 42 -20.36 -13.32 -4.39
N ASN A 43 -20.37 -14.43 -5.10
CA ASN A 43 -19.24 -15.00 -5.82
C ASN A 43 -18.71 -14.00 -6.87
N PHE A 44 -17.85 -13.07 -6.46
CA PHE A 44 -17.09 -12.23 -7.36
C PHE A 44 -15.91 -13.06 -7.84
N GLU A 45 -16.15 -13.87 -8.87
CA GLU A 45 -15.03 -14.40 -9.64
C GLU A 45 -14.26 -13.19 -10.17
N PRO A 46 -12.94 -13.08 -9.93
CA PRO A 46 -12.11 -12.07 -10.56
C PRO A 46 -11.98 -12.43 -12.04
N SER A 47 -13.07 -12.23 -12.78
CA SER A 47 -13.17 -12.47 -14.20
C SER A 47 -12.29 -11.45 -14.90
N SER A 48 -11.17 -11.93 -15.42
CA SER A 48 -10.58 -11.58 -16.72
C SER A 48 -10.25 -10.13 -17.10
N TYR A 49 -10.56 -9.12 -16.28
CA TYR A 49 -10.20 -7.70 -16.50
C TYR A 49 -8.82 -7.33 -15.95
N PHE A 50 -8.22 -8.18 -15.13
CA PHE A 50 -6.81 -8.10 -14.75
C PHE A 50 -6.03 -9.19 -15.50
N LYS A 51 -5.97 -9.10 -16.83
CA LYS A 51 -4.83 -9.71 -17.52
C LYS A 51 -3.62 -8.87 -17.14
N ALA A 52 -2.94 -9.28 -16.07
CA ALA A 52 -1.56 -8.88 -15.86
C ALA A 52 -0.84 -9.19 -17.18
N ASP A 53 -0.32 -8.15 -17.84
CA ASP A 53 0.52 -8.34 -19.01
C ASP A 53 1.54 -9.42 -18.66
N THR A 54 1.66 -10.41 -19.53
CA THR A 54 2.31 -11.69 -19.20
C THR A 54 3.85 -11.57 -19.19
N GLU A 55 4.37 -10.34 -19.20
CA GLU A 55 5.74 -9.96 -18.82
C GLU A 55 5.75 -9.37 -17.39
N GLY A 56 5.05 -10.08 -16.50
CA GLY A 56 4.23 -9.51 -15.43
C GLY A 56 4.95 -8.78 -14.31
N PHE A 57 4.49 -7.55 -14.11
CA PHE A 57 4.66 -6.81 -12.86
C PHE A 57 4.21 -7.65 -11.65
N ASP A 58 5.18 -8.19 -10.90
CA ASP A 58 4.91 -8.95 -9.67
C ASP A 58 4.94 -8.04 -8.44
N TYR A 59 3.75 -7.63 -8.02
CA TYR A 59 3.59 -6.82 -6.81
C TYR A 59 4.08 -7.54 -5.54
N ASN A 60 4.01 -8.87 -5.47
CA ASN A 60 4.49 -9.61 -4.29
C ASN A 60 6.02 -9.58 -4.21
N GLN A 61 6.70 -9.61 -5.35
CA GLN A 61 8.15 -9.41 -5.42
C GLN A 61 8.53 -8.04 -4.86
N PHE A 62 7.83 -6.98 -5.24
CA PHE A 62 8.02 -5.64 -4.68
C PHE A 62 7.83 -5.62 -3.16
N LEU A 63 6.76 -6.23 -2.64
CA LEU A 63 6.52 -6.31 -1.19
C LEU A 63 7.66 -7.05 -0.46
N ASN A 64 8.20 -8.09 -1.09
CA ASN A 64 9.36 -8.81 -0.55
C ASN A 64 10.64 -7.96 -0.57
N GLN A 65 10.88 -7.19 -1.62
CA GLN A 65 11.98 -6.22 -1.69
C GLN A 65 11.84 -5.15 -0.59
N LEU A 66 10.62 -4.65 -0.35
CA LEU A 66 10.36 -3.65 0.69
C LEU A 66 10.57 -4.20 2.12
N ARG A 67 10.47 -5.52 2.31
CA ARG A 67 10.79 -6.20 3.58
C ARG A 67 12.30 -6.34 3.83
N GLN A 68 13.15 -6.15 2.82
CA GLN A 68 14.58 -6.35 2.96
C GLN A 68 15.23 -5.31 3.89
N PRO A 69 16.36 -5.66 4.55
CA PRO A 69 17.07 -4.73 5.44
C PRO A 69 17.51 -3.44 4.74
N GLY A 70 17.90 -3.52 3.47
CA GLY A 70 18.31 -2.37 2.66
C GLY A 70 17.17 -1.37 2.40
N ALA A 71 15.92 -1.85 2.30
CA ALA A 71 14.74 -1.04 2.05
C ALA A 71 14.12 -0.38 3.30
N LYS A 72 14.72 -0.57 4.49
CA LYS A 72 14.14 -0.06 5.76
C LYS A 72 13.96 1.45 5.80
N SER A 73 14.84 2.21 5.14
CA SER A 73 14.75 3.67 5.03
C SER A 73 13.54 4.10 4.20
N ILE A 74 13.29 3.41 3.09
CA ILE A 74 12.16 3.63 2.19
C ILE A 74 10.85 3.32 2.90
N ALA A 75 10.74 2.14 3.50
CA ALA A 75 9.52 1.74 4.20
C ALA A 75 9.17 2.67 5.38
N ARG A 76 10.19 3.25 6.04
CA ARG A 76 9.98 4.27 7.07
C ARG A 76 9.44 5.58 6.50
N ASN A 77 9.97 6.04 5.37
CA ASN A 77 9.47 7.24 4.70
C ASN A 77 8.01 7.06 4.28
N ILE A 78 7.67 5.94 3.65
CA ILE A 78 6.29 5.62 3.22
C ILE A 78 5.34 5.68 4.42
N ARG A 79 5.72 5.07 5.55
CA ARG A 79 4.93 5.15 6.78
C ARG A 79 4.74 6.58 7.26
N HIS A 80 5.80 7.35 7.28
CA HIS A 80 5.76 8.73 7.78
C HIS A 80 4.85 9.58 6.90
N PHE A 81 4.96 9.45 5.58
CA PHE A 81 4.10 10.11 4.62
C PHE A 81 2.62 9.76 4.84
N LEU A 82 2.27 8.47 4.88
CA LEU A 82 0.89 8.04 5.10
C LEU A 82 0.31 8.57 6.43
N ASN A 83 1.12 8.60 7.49
CA ASN A 83 0.69 9.16 8.77
C ASN A 83 0.48 10.66 8.71
N GLU A 84 1.40 11.42 8.10
CA GLU A 84 1.30 12.87 8.02
C GLU A 84 0.18 13.32 7.06
N PHE A 85 -0.04 12.58 5.96
CA PHE A 85 -1.14 12.83 5.02
C PHE A 85 -2.49 12.78 5.74
N ASN A 86 -2.68 11.81 6.64
CA ASN A 86 -3.91 11.64 7.40
C ASN A 86 -4.12 12.67 8.52
N ARG A 87 -3.10 13.45 8.89
CA ARG A 87 -3.20 14.39 10.03
C ARG A 87 -3.66 15.78 9.62
N ARG A 88 -3.55 16.13 8.34
CA ARG A 88 -3.86 17.48 7.85
C ARG A 88 -5.07 17.43 6.93
N PRO A 89 -6.11 18.27 7.17
CA PRO A 89 -7.15 18.45 6.18
C PRO A 89 -6.55 19.19 4.98
N LEU A 90 -6.36 18.47 3.88
CA LEU A 90 -5.87 19.01 2.62
C LEU A 90 -7.05 19.15 1.64
N THR A 91 -7.07 20.23 0.86
CA THR A 91 -7.99 20.33 -0.27
C THR A 91 -7.67 19.28 -1.33
N LEU A 92 -8.65 18.90 -2.17
CA LEU A 92 -8.43 17.90 -3.23
C LEU A 92 -7.20 18.22 -4.10
N LYS A 93 -7.05 19.48 -4.51
CA LYS A 93 -5.92 19.91 -5.35
C LYS A 93 -4.58 19.76 -4.64
N GLU A 94 -4.54 20.01 -3.33
CA GLU A 94 -3.35 19.81 -2.51
C GLU A 94 -3.06 18.33 -2.29
N GLN A 95 -4.10 17.50 -2.09
CA GLN A 95 -3.94 16.04 -1.96
C GLN A 95 -3.26 15.46 -3.21
N ILE A 96 -3.76 15.79 -4.40
CA ILE A 96 -3.19 15.35 -5.68
C ILE A 96 -1.72 15.78 -5.77
N ARG A 97 -1.43 17.06 -5.50
CA ARG A 97 -0.07 17.59 -5.58
C ARG A 97 0.87 16.89 -4.60
N VAL A 98 0.48 16.76 -3.34
CA VAL A 98 1.30 16.15 -2.29
C VAL A 98 1.57 14.67 -2.58
N ILE A 99 0.60 13.93 -3.13
CA ILE A 99 0.79 12.53 -3.52
C ILE A 99 1.79 12.43 -4.68
N HIS A 100 1.62 13.21 -5.75
CA HIS A 100 2.54 13.19 -6.90
C HIS A 100 3.96 13.62 -6.51
N ASP A 101 4.10 14.74 -5.79
CA ASP A 101 5.40 15.24 -5.32
C ASP A 101 6.11 14.19 -4.44
N TYR A 102 5.37 13.49 -3.60
CA TYR A 102 5.92 12.42 -2.76
C TYR A 102 6.30 11.17 -3.57
N LEU A 103 5.49 10.81 -4.58
CA LEU A 103 5.74 9.65 -5.43
C LEU A 103 7.05 9.82 -6.21
N ASP A 104 7.24 10.99 -6.84
CA ASP A 104 8.49 11.29 -7.55
C ASP A 104 9.70 11.27 -6.60
N PHE A 105 9.54 11.85 -5.41
CA PHE A 105 10.58 11.85 -4.37
C PHE A 105 10.98 10.43 -3.94
N ILE A 106 10.01 9.56 -3.63
CA ILE A 106 10.32 8.25 -3.06
C ILE A 106 10.87 7.31 -4.14
N VAL A 107 10.41 7.40 -5.38
CA VAL A 107 10.91 6.60 -6.51
C VAL A 107 12.38 6.94 -6.79
N GLN A 108 12.74 8.23 -6.79
CA GLN A 108 14.14 8.64 -6.90
C GLN A 108 14.99 8.08 -5.75
N LYS A 109 14.47 8.10 -4.52
CA LYS A 109 15.14 7.50 -3.35
C LYS A 109 15.27 5.98 -3.45
N MET A 110 14.33 5.31 -4.09
CA MET A 110 14.37 3.86 -4.31
C MET A 110 15.43 3.49 -5.34
N ALA A 111 15.57 4.25 -6.42
CA ALA A 111 16.63 4.04 -7.43
C ALA A 111 18.06 4.15 -6.83
N GLU A 112 18.24 4.94 -5.77
CA GLU A 112 19.52 5.05 -5.04
C GLU A 112 19.76 3.91 -4.03
N CYS A 113 18.74 3.12 -3.71
CA CYS A 113 18.78 2.12 -2.64
C CYS A 113 19.38 0.80 -3.14
N GLU A 114 20.19 0.14 -2.30
CA GLU A 114 20.89 -1.11 -2.67
C GLU A 114 19.99 -2.23 -3.21
N VAL A 115 18.70 -2.21 -2.88
CA VAL A 115 17.72 -3.21 -3.30
C VAL A 115 17.27 -3.00 -4.76
N TRP A 116 17.24 -1.75 -5.24
CA TRP A 116 16.71 -1.40 -6.57
C TRP A 116 17.74 -0.71 -7.48
N LYS A 117 18.96 -0.44 -6.99
CA LYS A 117 20.01 0.28 -7.75
C LYS A 117 20.48 -0.42 -9.04
N ASP A 118 20.38 -1.74 -9.10
CA ASP A 118 20.87 -2.55 -10.22
C ASP A 118 19.74 -2.99 -11.16
N GLN A 119 18.55 -2.43 -10.97
CA GLN A 119 17.38 -2.73 -11.81
C GLN A 119 17.45 -2.01 -13.16
N SER A 120 16.89 -2.67 -14.17
CA SER A 120 16.64 -2.07 -15.48
C SER A 120 15.59 -0.95 -15.38
N GLU A 121 15.55 -0.09 -16.40
CA GLU A 121 14.56 0.99 -16.49
C GLU A 121 13.11 0.48 -16.42
N GLN A 122 12.84 -0.67 -17.06
CA GLN A 122 11.52 -1.32 -16.98
C GLN A 122 11.17 -1.79 -15.57
N GLU A 123 12.14 -2.35 -14.84
CA GLU A 123 11.93 -2.80 -13.46
C GLU A 123 11.76 -1.62 -12.48
N LEU A 124 12.40 -0.48 -12.77
CA LEU A 124 12.18 0.75 -12.03
C LEU A 124 10.79 1.33 -12.27
N GLU A 125 10.28 1.29 -13.50
CA GLU A 125 8.91 1.71 -13.79
C GLU A 125 7.89 0.78 -13.11
N ASN A 126 8.11 -0.53 -13.17
CA ASN A 126 7.33 -1.50 -12.40
C ASN A 126 7.36 -1.19 -10.88
N THR A 127 8.52 -0.79 -10.35
CA THR A 127 8.67 -0.40 -8.95
C THR A 127 7.94 0.90 -8.62
N ARG A 128 7.91 1.85 -9.55
CA ARG A 128 7.11 3.09 -9.46
C ARG A 128 5.62 2.77 -9.39
N GLU A 129 5.12 1.95 -10.31
CA GLU A 129 3.72 1.49 -10.30
C GLU A 129 3.38 0.77 -8.99
N ALA A 130 4.28 -0.07 -8.47
CA ALA A 130 4.10 -0.73 -7.19
C ALA A 130 3.97 0.23 -6.02
N THR A 131 4.79 1.28 -6.04
CA THR A 131 4.81 2.30 -5.00
C THR A 131 3.52 3.12 -5.05
N GLU A 132 3.08 3.50 -6.25
CA GLU A 132 1.79 4.15 -6.47
C GLU A 132 0.65 3.28 -5.95
N LYS A 133 0.61 2.01 -6.37
CA LYS A 133 -0.39 1.04 -5.94
C LYS A 133 -0.43 0.90 -4.43
N LEU A 134 0.73 0.83 -3.76
CA LEU A 134 0.79 0.78 -2.30
C LEU A 134 0.18 2.04 -1.66
N LEU A 135 0.53 3.23 -2.15
CA LEU A 135 0.05 4.49 -1.59
C LEU A 135 -1.45 4.70 -1.83
N MET A 136 -1.89 4.56 -3.07
CA MET A 136 -3.28 4.79 -3.47
C MET A 136 -4.24 3.81 -2.80
N ASN A 137 -3.85 2.55 -2.60
CA ASN A 137 -4.68 1.64 -1.82
C ASN A 137 -4.83 2.06 -0.35
N ARG A 138 -3.84 2.73 0.23
CA ARG A 138 -3.91 3.23 1.62
C ARG A 138 -4.68 4.54 1.74
N LEU A 139 -4.66 5.35 0.70
CA LEU A 139 -5.32 6.64 0.65
C LEU A 139 -6.72 6.56 0.04
N CYS A 140 -7.12 5.40 -0.50
CA CYS A 140 -8.39 5.19 -1.18
C CYS A 140 -9.59 5.69 -0.35
N ALA A 141 -9.65 5.38 0.94
CA ALA A 141 -10.74 5.83 1.81
C ALA A 141 -10.83 7.36 1.97
N GLN A 142 -9.74 8.08 1.72
CA GLN A 142 -9.64 9.54 1.84
C GLN A 142 -9.76 10.23 0.48
N THR A 143 -9.33 9.58 -0.61
CA THR A 143 -9.22 10.20 -1.94
C THR A 143 -10.31 9.74 -2.90
N PHE A 144 -11.02 8.65 -2.62
CA PHE A 144 -12.09 8.14 -3.46
C PHE A 144 -13.44 8.74 -3.04
N CYS A 145 -14.08 9.47 -3.97
CA CYS A 145 -15.35 10.18 -3.76
C CYS A 145 -15.44 10.90 -2.41
N PRO A 146 -14.50 11.82 -2.11
CA PRO A 146 -14.54 12.53 -0.84
C PRO A 146 -15.82 13.35 -0.75
N SER A 147 -16.46 13.40 0.42
CA SER A 147 -17.72 14.14 0.65
C SER A 147 -17.62 15.66 0.43
N THR A 148 -16.43 16.16 0.10
CA THR A 148 -16.14 17.56 -0.24
C THR A 148 -16.25 17.85 -1.74
N THR A 149 -16.46 16.86 -2.59
CA THR A 149 -16.61 17.00 -4.05
C THR A 149 -18.03 16.67 -4.51
N ASP A 150 -18.33 16.99 -5.76
CA ASP A 150 -19.61 16.70 -6.42
C ASP A 150 -19.64 15.32 -7.12
N ASP A 151 -18.69 14.44 -6.79
CA ASP A 151 -18.51 13.14 -7.45
C ASP A 151 -19.76 12.25 -7.30
N ASP A 152 -20.35 12.19 -6.09
CA ASP A 152 -21.58 11.42 -5.83
C ASP A 152 -22.76 11.85 -6.70
N GLU A 153 -22.88 13.16 -7.00
CA GLU A 153 -23.97 13.69 -7.82
C GLU A 153 -23.74 13.38 -9.30
N LYS A 154 -22.48 13.56 -9.77
CA LYS A 154 -22.08 13.22 -11.13
C LYS A 154 -22.26 11.73 -11.42
N ASP A 155 -21.89 10.86 -10.48
CA ASP A 155 -22.04 9.41 -10.63
C ASP A 155 -23.51 8.98 -10.70
N LYS A 156 -24.39 9.62 -9.92
CA LYS A 156 -25.85 9.38 -10.01
C LYS A 156 -26.40 9.78 -11.38
N VAL A 157 -26.04 10.96 -11.87
CA VAL A 157 -26.47 11.46 -13.19
C VAL A 157 -25.97 10.54 -14.31
N LEU A 158 -24.72 10.09 -14.23
CA LEU A 158 -24.14 9.17 -15.21
C LEU A 158 -24.88 7.82 -15.21
N ASN A 159 -25.09 7.22 -14.05
CA ASN A 159 -25.80 5.95 -13.91
C ASN A 159 -27.23 6.02 -14.46
N GLN A 160 -27.94 7.13 -14.21
CA GLN A 160 -29.26 7.34 -14.78
C GLN A 160 -29.20 7.35 -16.30
N LYS A 161 -28.28 8.13 -16.89
CA LYS A 161 -28.11 8.21 -18.35
C LYS A 161 -27.82 6.86 -18.99
N ILE A 162 -26.97 6.03 -18.38
CA ILE A 162 -26.63 4.69 -18.90
C ILE A 162 -27.86 3.78 -18.91
N ASN A 163 -28.69 3.81 -17.87
CA ASN A 163 -29.89 2.97 -17.78
C ASN A 163 -31.06 3.42 -18.68
N LEU A 164 -30.93 4.59 -19.31
CA LEU A 164 -31.92 5.17 -20.23
C LEU A 164 -31.66 4.78 -21.70
N PHE A 165 -30.51 4.17 -22.02
CA PHE A 165 -30.15 3.63 -23.33
C PHE A 165 -30.15 2.10 -23.33
#